data_AF-A0A7Y2J8V9-F1
#
_entry.id   AF-A0A7Y2J8V9-F1
#
_cell.length_a   1.000
_cell.length_b   1.000
_cell.length_c   1.000
_cell.angle_alpha   90.00
_cell.angle_beta   90.00
_cell.angle_gamma   90.00
#
_symmetry.space_group_name_H-M   'P 1'
#
loop_
_entity.id
_entity.type
_entity.pdbx_description
1 polymer ?
#
loop_
_entity_poly.entity_id
_entity_poly.type
_entity_poly.pdbx_seq_one_letter_code
_entity_poly.pdbx_strand_id
1 'polypeptide(L)' 'MEFNSLDFVWPSAVENTILHSAKRTINTIPGQASCLECHVDFKIENHFDNCPECGSPFKEIVQGRELRVKSLLVS' A
#
# COMPACT_ATOMS: atom_id res chain seq x y z
N MET A 1 -5.43 -0.30 -3.01
CA MET A 1 -4.62 -0.49 -4.23
C MET A 1 -4.90 -1.90 -4.72
N GLU A 2 -5.27 -2.08 -5.98
CA GLU A 2 -5.57 -3.39 -6.55
C GLU A 2 -4.26 -4.11 -6.93
N PHE A 3 -3.87 -5.16 -6.20
CA PHE A 3 -2.66 -5.92 -6.52
C PHE A 3 -2.80 -6.78 -7.77
N ASN A 4 -4.02 -7.02 -8.23
CA ASN A 4 -4.33 -7.85 -9.41
C ASN A 4 -3.58 -7.40 -10.67
N SER A 5 -3.45 -6.09 -10.91
CA SER A 5 -2.71 -5.59 -12.07
C SER A 5 -1.20 -5.85 -11.97
N LEU A 6 -0.64 -5.76 -10.75
CA LEU A 6 0.76 -6.10 -10.49
C LEU A 6 1.00 -7.60 -10.62
N ASP A 7 0.03 -8.43 -10.20
CA ASP A 7 0.10 -9.88 -10.36
C ASP A 7 0.06 -10.29 -11.82
N PHE A 8 -0.81 -9.64 -12.61
CA PHE A 8 -0.95 -9.89 -14.04
C PHE A 8 0.32 -9.54 -14.84
N VAL A 9 0.93 -8.39 -14.59
CA VAL A 9 2.08 -7.92 -15.39
C VAL A 9 3.41 -8.57 -15.00
N TRP A 10 3.51 -9.13 -13.79
CA TRP A 10 4.79 -9.61 -13.25
C TRP A 10 5.49 -10.71 -14.07
N PRO A 11 4.80 -11.77 -14.53
CA PRO A 11 5.45 -12.82 -15.31
C PRO A 11 6.14 -12.27 -16.56
N SER A 12 5.47 -11.37 -17.29
CA SER A 12 6.03 -10.73 -18.49
C SER A 12 7.15 -9.74 -18.15
N ALA A 13 7.08 -9.07 -17.00
CA ALA A 13 8.11 -8.11 -16.58
C ALA A 13 9.45 -8.78 -16.21
N VAL A 14 9.43 -10.03 -15.73
CA VAL A 14 10.63 -10.78 -15.36
C VAL A 14 11.10 -11.76 -16.44
N GLU A 15 10.30 -11.99 -17.47
CA GLU A 15 10.62 -12.85 -18.60
C GLU A 15 11.92 -12.39 -19.29
N ASN A 16 12.79 -13.33 -19.64
CA ASN A 16 14.09 -13.06 -20.26
C ASN A 16 15.03 -12.16 -19.44
N THR A 17 14.82 -12.04 -18.13
CA THR A 17 15.73 -11.39 -17.19
C THR A 17 16.34 -12.38 -16.22
N ILE A 18 17.39 -11.97 -15.50
CA ILE A 18 17.95 -12.75 -14.38
C ILE A 18 16.94 -13.00 -13.25
N LEU A 19 15.81 -12.27 -13.24
CA LEU A 19 14.75 -12.38 -12.24
C LEU A 19 13.65 -13.38 -12.64
N HIS A 20 13.78 -14.09 -13.76
CA HIS A 20 12.77 -15.04 -14.26
C HIS A 20 12.25 -16.01 -13.17
N SER A 21 13.14 -16.51 -12.31
CA SER A 21 12.80 -17.44 -11.22
C SER A 21 12.69 -16.76 -9.84
N ALA A 22 12.68 -15.42 -9.78
CA ALA A 22 12.62 -14.69 -8.53
C ALA A 22 11.26 -14.88 -7.85
N LYS A 23 11.31 -15.23 -6.56
CA LYS A 23 10.12 -15.25 -5.71
C LYS A 23 9.75 -13.82 -5.31
N ARG A 24 8.60 -13.33 -5.75
CA ARG A 24 8.01 -12.08 -5.27
C ARG A 24 7.29 -12.28 -3.95
N THR A 25 7.42 -11.35 -3.03
CA THR A 25 6.61 -11.28 -1.80
C THR A 25 6.10 -9.86 -1.61
N ILE A 26 4.79 -9.71 -1.41
CA ILE A 26 4.14 -8.42 -1.18
C ILE A 26 3.79 -8.34 0.30
N ASN A 27 4.24 -7.27 0.95
CA ASN A 27 3.87 -6.96 2.33
C ASN A 27 2.88 -5.79 2.32
N THR A 28 1.60 -6.08 2.55
CA THR A 28 0.55 -5.06 2.60
C THR A 28 0.52 -4.43 3.98
N ILE A 29 0.69 -3.11 4.00
CA ILE A 29 0.64 -2.32 5.22
C ILE A 29 -0.76 -1.70 5.34
N PRO A 30 -1.43 -1.79 6.51
CA PRO A 30 -2.74 -1.18 6.69
C PRO A 30 -2.66 0.34 6.51
N GLY A 31 -3.72 0.90 5.91
CA GLY A 31 -3.87 2.34 5.78
C GLY A 31 -4.10 2.98 7.15
N GLN A 32 -3.42 4.08 7.41
CA GLN A 32 -3.64 4.89 8.60
C GLN A 32 -3.69 6.36 8.22
N ALA A 33 -4.61 7.09 8.84
CA ALA A 33 -4.77 8.51 8.64
C ALA A 33 -4.88 9.24 9.97
N SER A 34 -4.46 10.50 9.95
CA SER A 34 -4.66 11.45 11.05
C SER A 34 -5.74 12.45 10.64
N CYS A 35 -6.76 12.63 11.48
CA CYS A 35 -7.81 13.61 11.19
C CYS A 35 -7.27 15.04 11.28
N LEU A 36 -7.56 15.88 10.29
CA LEU A 36 -7.09 17.28 10.29
C LEU A 36 -7.90 18.19 11.22
N GLU A 37 -9.03 17.72 11.75
CA GLU A 37 -9.86 18.47 12.70
C GLU A 37 -9.60 18.06 14.14
N CYS A 38 -9.86 16.79 14.48
CA CYS A 38 -9.72 16.31 15.86
C CYS A 38 -8.36 15.66 16.17
N HIS A 39 -7.45 15.54 15.17
CA HIS A 39 -6.10 15.01 15.34
C HIS A 39 -6.04 13.56 15.85
N VAL A 40 -7.14 12.81 15.77
CA VAL A 40 -7.14 11.38 16.08
C VAL A 40 -6.53 10.61 14.93
N ASP A 41 -5.70 9.62 15.26
CA ASP A 41 -5.21 8.65 14.30
C ASP A 41 -6.18 7.47 14.21
N PHE A 42 -6.53 7.07 13.00
CA PHE A 42 -7.45 5.97 12.75
C PHE A 42 -7.04 5.16 11.52
N LYS A 43 -7.44 3.88 11.53
CA LYS A 43 -7.26 3.01 10.37
C LYS A 43 -8.23 3.40 9.27
N ILE A 44 -7.75 3.33 8.04
CA ILE A 44 -8.58 3.52 6.84
C ILE A 44 -8.47 2.27 5.96
N GLU A 45 -9.61 1.84 5.44
CA GLU A 45 -9.71 0.82 4.40
C GLU A 45 -9.87 1.50 3.04
N ASN A 46 -10.59 2.62 2.99
CA ASN A 46 -10.81 3.42 1.80
C ASN A 46 -10.33 4.86 2.00
N HIS A 47 -9.93 5.49 0.90
CA HIS A 47 -9.49 6.90 0.91
C HIS A 47 -10.60 7.86 1.37
N PHE A 48 -11.87 7.45 1.26
CA PHE A 48 -13.04 8.25 1.61
C PHE A 48 -13.57 8.00 3.02
N ASP A 49 -12.93 7.14 3.82
CA ASP A 49 -13.40 6.83 5.18
C ASP A 49 -13.39 8.08 6.08
N ASN A 50 -14.53 8.45 6.64
CA ASN A 50 -14.59 9.59 7.55
C ASN A 50 -13.95 9.27 8.90
N CYS A 51 -13.49 10.31 9.60
CA CYS A 51 -13.00 10.17 10.96
C CYS A 51 -14.09 9.57 11.85
N PRO A 52 -13.83 8.47 12.58
CA PRO A 52 -14.84 7.83 13.43
C PRO A 52 -15.23 8.69 14.64
N GLU A 53 -14.32 9.56 15.11
CA GLU A 53 -14.58 10.41 16.29
C GLU A 53 -15.42 11.66 15.98
N CYS A 54 -15.11 12.40 14.91
CA CYS A 54 -15.76 13.68 14.59
C CYS A 54 -16.62 13.67 13.32
N GLY A 55 -16.55 12.60 12.51
CA GLY A 55 -17.23 12.50 11.23
C GLY A 55 -16.60 13.30 10.08
N SER A 56 -15.51 14.03 10.33
CA SER A 56 -14.85 14.84 9.30
C SER A 56 -14.26 13.97 8.18
N PRO A 57 -14.40 14.38 6.90
CA PRO A 57 -13.73 13.72 5.78
C PRO A 57 -12.26 14.13 5.65
N PHE A 58 -11.84 15.21 6.32
CA PHE A 58 -10.51 15.78 6.17
C PHE A 58 -9.49 15.03 7.03
N LYS A 59 -8.49 14.47 6.35
CA LYS A 59 -7.48 13.60 6.93
C LYS A 59 -6.20 13.61 6.12
N GLU A 60 -5.07 13.43 6.78
CA GLU A 60 -3.78 13.16 6.17
C GLU A 60 -3.49 11.65 6.24
N ILE A 61 -3.14 11.03 5.11
CA ILE A 61 -2.75 9.61 5.10
C ILE A 61 -1.29 9.51 5.53
N VAL A 62 -1.05 8.95 6.70
CA VAL A 62 0.30 8.83 7.31
C VAL A 62 0.95 7.48 7.01
N GLN A 63 0.18 6.46 6.61
CA GLN A 63 0.71 5.12 6.32
C GLN A 63 -0.13 4.41 5.25
N GLY A 64 0.50 3.50 4.49
CA GLY A 64 -0.18 2.63 3.52
C GLY A 64 -0.40 3.23 2.12
N ARG A 65 0.15 4.41 1.84
CA ARG A 65 0.01 5.10 0.54
C ARG A 65 1.02 4.66 -0.53
N GLU A 66 2.18 4.16 -0.09
CA GLU A 66 3.35 4.02 -0.97
C GLU A 66 3.61 2.57 -1.35
N LEU A 67 4.10 2.37 -2.58
CA LEU A 67 4.70 1.12 -3.04
C LEU A 67 6.22 1.27 -3.02
N ARG A 68 6.93 0.45 -2.23
CA ARG A 68 8.39 0.51 -2.09
C ARG A 68 9.00 -0.88 -2.11
N VAL A 69 10.14 -1.03 -2.79
CA VAL A 69 10.97 -2.23 -2.68
C VAL A 69 11.69 -2.21 -1.34
N LYS A 70 11.45 -3.22 -0.50
CA LYS A 70 12.05 -3.33 0.83
C LYS A 70 13.40 -4.04 0.82
N SER A 71 13.56 -5.07 0.00
CA SER A 71 14.76 -5.87 -0.08
C SER A 71 14.83 -6.60 -1.42
N LEU A 72 16.05 -6.84 -1.89
CA LEU A 72 16.35 -7.73 -3.02
C LEU A 72 17.47 -8.67 -2.57
N LEU A 73 17.20 -9.98 -2.59
CA LEU A 73 18.21 -11.00 -2.32
C LEU A 73 18.74 -11.51 -3.66
N VAL A 74 20.07 -11.53 -3.81
CA VAL A 74 20.77 -12.07 -4.98
C VAL A 74 21.79 -13.08 -4.46
N SER A 75 21.79 -14.28 -5.03
CA SER A 75 22.67 -15.40 -4.68
C SER A 75 23.43 -15.89 -5.89
#